data_AF-A0A815JVW4-F1
#
_entry.id   AF-A0A815JVW4-F1
#
_cell.length_a   1.000
_cell.length_b   1.000
_cell.length_c   1.000
_cell.angle_alpha   90.00
_cell.angle_beta   90.00
_cell.angle_gamma   90.00
#
_symmetry.space_group_name_H-M   'P 1'
#
loop_
_entity.id
_entity.type
_entity.pdbx_description
1 polymer ?
#
loop_
_entity_poly.entity_id
_entity_poly.type
_entity_poly.pdbx_seq_one_letter_code
_entity_poly.pdbx_strand_id
1 'polypeptide(L)'
;MYENKLLNDFLIYSGVPDNSFHQNLLNEEAKQALSLINFLDRQLNLFLDKITDLSQFVKLDVRNLRNEHEEGLLEKILTANNNRLKSVLFDYDPINFILSETKNDEALSYSNIEELTVNIKTHKTLAYLFTLVPDIRRLHVDFDQLSSDSKLALANMSFLVHLKDFQLRSINTYWS
;
A
#
# COMPACT_ATOMS: atom_id res chain seq x y z
N MET A 1 2.10 -5.68 -28.53
CA MET A 1 1.01 -4.72 -28.76
C MET A 1 -0.13 -4.99 -27.76
N TYR A 2 0.15 -4.89 -26.44
CA TYR A 2 -0.80 -5.28 -25.37
C TYR A 2 -0.91 -4.25 -24.22
N GLU A 3 -0.41 -3.02 -24.37
CA GLU A 3 -0.36 -2.05 -23.25
C GLU A 3 -1.51 -1.04 -23.17
N ASN A 4 -2.44 -1.00 -24.14
CA ASN A 4 -3.39 0.12 -24.22
C ASN A 4 -4.79 -0.12 -23.65
N LYS A 5 -5.04 -1.20 -22.90
CA LYS A 5 -6.37 -1.49 -22.32
C LYS A 5 -6.49 -1.29 -20.81
N LEU A 6 -5.38 -1.12 -20.09
CA LEU A 6 -5.36 -0.94 -18.64
C LEU A 6 -5.42 0.52 -18.18
N LEU A 7 -5.32 1.49 -19.09
CA LEU A 7 -5.21 2.92 -18.76
C LEU A 7 -6.57 3.64 -18.63
N ASN A 8 -7.67 3.05 -19.07
CA ASN A 8 -8.98 3.73 -19.04
C ASN A 8 -9.63 3.77 -17.64
N ASP A 9 -9.16 2.95 -16.69
CA ASP A 9 -9.75 2.83 -15.34
C ASP A 9 -8.99 3.62 -14.26
N PHE A 10 -7.87 4.25 -14.63
CA PHE A 10 -6.99 4.95 -13.69
C PHE A 10 -6.99 6.44 -13.96
N LEU A 11 -7.15 7.22 -12.91
CA LEU A 11 -6.73 8.61 -12.95
C LEU A 11 -5.27 8.69 -12.50
N ILE A 12 -4.40 9.14 -13.41
CA ILE A 12 -2.99 9.35 -13.14
C ILE A 12 -2.77 10.80 -12.71
N TYR A 13 -2.16 10.98 -11.55
CA TYR A 13 -1.76 12.30 -11.07
C TYR A 13 -0.26 12.38 -10.83
N SER A 14 0.32 13.50 -11.26
CA SER A 14 1.71 13.88 -10.99
C SER A 14 1.76 15.35 -10.57
N GLY A 15 2.34 15.66 -9.40
CA GLY A 15 2.53 17.03 -8.92
C GLY A 15 1.81 17.38 -7.61
N VAL A 16 1.88 18.64 -7.20
CA VAL A 16 1.23 19.13 -5.95
C VAL A 16 -0.29 19.17 -6.15
N PRO A 17 -1.09 18.48 -5.31
CA PRO A 17 -2.55 18.61 -5.38
C PRO A 17 -2.98 20.01 -4.92
N ASP A 18 -3.55 20.80 -5.83
CA ASP A 18 -4.16 22.10 -5.55
C ASP A 18 -5.69 21.98 -5.34
N ASN A 19 -6.42 23.09 -5.24
CA ASN A 19 -7.88 23.02 -5.05
C ASN A 19 -8.63 22.56 -6.32
N SER A 20 -8.03 22.67 -7.51
CA SER A 20 -8.64 22.17 -8.75
C SER A 20 -8.61 20.63 -8.81
N PHE A 21 -7.61 20.02 -8.15
CA PHE A 21 -7.49 18.58 -7.99
C PHE A 21 -8.72 17.95 -7.32
N HIS A 22 -9.22 18.52 -6.22
CA HIS A 22 -10.41 17.97 -5.55
C HIS A 22 -11.67 18.08 -6.38
N GLN A 23 -11.84 19.19 -7.09
CA GLN A 23 -13.01 19.34 -7.94
C GLN A 23 -12.97 18.35 -9.10
N ASN A 24 -11.80 18.09 -9.69
CA ASN A 24 -11.67 17.07 -10.72
C ASN A 24 -11.89 15.66 -10.18
N LEU A 25 -11.42 15.35 -8.98
CA LEU A 25 -11.64 14.05 -8.34
C LEU A 25 -13.14 13.81 -8.00
N LEU A 26 -13.83 14.85 -7.55
CA LEU A 26 -15.26 14.83 -7.24
C LEU A 26 -16.16 14.80 -8.48
N ASN A 27 -15.73 15.44 -9.58
CA ASN A 27 -16.45 15.43 -10.85
C ASN A 27 -16.32 14.09 -11.59
N GLU A 28 -15.30 13.29 -11.25
CA GLU A 28 -15.00 11.99 -11.84
C GLU A 28 -15.59 10.85 -10.97
N GLU A 29 -16.88 10.96 -10.61
CA GLU A 29 -17.63 10.04 -9.72
C GLU A 29 -17.56 8.54 -10.10
N ALA A 30 -16.95 8.19 -11.24
CA ALA A 30 -16.87 6.83 -11.77
C ALA A 30 -15.54 6.10 -11.52
N LYS A 31 -14.49 6.75 -11.01
CA LYS A 31 -13.15 6.11 -11.00
C LYS A 31 -12.92 5.24 -9.77
N GLN A 32 -12.72 3.95 -10.04
CA GLN A 32 -12.42 2.96 -9.00
C GLN A 32 -10.97 2.99 -8.53
N ALA A 33 -10.07 3.51 -9.36
CA ALA A 33 -8.65 3.46 -9.12
C ALA A 33 -7.96 4.81 -9.35
N LEU A 34 -6.95 5.08 -8.52
CA LEU A 34 -6.10 6.25 -8.59
C LEU A 34 -4.64 5.85 -8.59
N SER A 35 -3.86 6.41 -9.51
CA SER A 35 -2.41 6.30 -9.51
C SER A 35 -1.78 7.64 -9.15
N LEU A 36 -1.04 7.68 -8.05
CA LEU A 36 -0.24 8.81 -7.59
C LEU A 36 1.22 8.57 -7.97
N ILE A 37 1.80 9.44 -8.79
CA ILE A 37 3.16 9.25 -9.31
C ILE A 37 4.04 10.43 -8.90
N ASN A 38 5.24 10.14 -8.37
CA ASN A 38 6.24 11.14 -7.93
C ASN A 38 5.75 12.06 -6.80
N PHE A 39 5.01 11.51 -5.83
CA PHE A 39 4.60 12.26 -4.65
C PHE A 39 5.73 12.29 -3.62
N LEU A 40 5.86 13.42 -2.92
CA LEU A 40 6.58 13.52 -1.65
C LEU A 40 5.64 13.16 -0.50
N ASP A 41 6.17 12.67 0.62
CA ASP A 41 5.41 12.32 1.83
C ASP A 41 4.42 13.38 2.26
N ARG A 42 4.86 14.64 2.35
CA ARG A 42 3.98 15.74 2.73
C ARG A 42 2.81 15.92 1.75
N GLN A 43 3.05 15.75 0.45
CA GLN A 43 2.00 15.87 -0.56
C GLN A 43 1.04 14.70 -0.48
N LEU A 44 1.55 13.49 -0.27
CA LEU A 44 0.74 12.30 -0.08
C LEU A 44 -0.12 12.45 1.19
N ASN A 45 0.48 12.86 2.30
CA ASN A 45 -0.22 13.15 3.55
C ASN A 45 -1.37 14.14 3.36
N LEU A 46 -1.09 15.29 2.72
CA LEU A 46 -2.11 16.30 2.44
C LEU A 46 -3.20 15.80 1.49
N PHE A 47 -2.88 14.90 0.57
CA PHE A 47 -3.85 14.25 -0.30
C PHE A 47 -4.74 13.28 0.51
N LEU A 48 -4.13 12.40 1.31
CA LEU A 48 -4.81 11.43 2.17
C LEU A 48 -5.79 12.11 3.13
N ASP A 49 -5.43 13.28 3.67
CA ASP A 49 -6.29 14.07 4.58
C ASP A 49 -7.56 14.60 3.91
N LYS A 50 -7.56 14.71 2.58
CA LYS A 50 -8.67 15.30 1.84
C LYS A 50 -9.48 14.27 1.05
N ILE A 51 -9.03 13.02 0.95
CA ILE A 51 -9.81 11.95 0.34
C ILE A 51 -10.72 11.27 1.35
N THR A 52 -11.97 11.68 1.35
CA THR A 52 -13.01 11.17 2.25
C THR A 52 -14.28 10.86 1.48
N ASP A 53 -14.92 9.75 1.82
CA ASP A 53 -16.26 9.34 1.36
C ASP A 53 -16.46 9.17 -0.16
N LEU A 54 -15.39 8.92 -0.92
CA LEU A 54 -15.46 8.61 -2.34
C LEU A 54 -15.89 7.14 -2.52
N SER A 55 -17.17 6.89 -2.80
CA SER A 55 -17.78 5.55 -2.76
C SER A 55 -17.21 4.57 -3.79
N GLN A 56 -16.85 5.05 -4.98
CA GLN A 56 -16.28 4.21 -6.03
C GLN A 56 -14.77 3.99 -5.87
N PHE A 57 -14.08 4.89 -5.17
CA PHE A 57 -12.62 4.88 -5.05
C PHE A 57 -12.15 3.81 -4.07
N VAL A 58 -11.72 2.67 -4.63
CA VAL A 58 -11.34 1.46 -3.86
C VAL A 58 -9.92 0.98 -4.15
N LYS A 59 -9.18 1.59 -5.08
CA LYS A 59 -7.81 1.18 -5.39
C LYS A 59 -6.87 2.37 -5.43
N LEU A 60 -5.79 2.31 -4.65
CA LEU A 60 -4.72 3.29 -4.66
C LEU A 60 -3.44 2.64 -5.15
N ASP A 61 -2.80 3.25 -6.14
CA ASP A 61 -1.51 2.85 -6.70
C ASP A 61 -0.55 4.02 -6.51
N VAL A 62 0.47 3.85 -5.67
CA VAL A 62 1.46 4.88 -5.35
C VAL A 62 2.78 4.48 -5.96
N ARG A 63 3.30 5.35 -6.83
CA ARG A 63 4.51 5.10 -7.62
C ARG A 63 5.57 6.17 -7.40
N ASN A 64 6.83 5.75 -7.34
CA ASN A 64 8.00 6.58 -7.14
C ASN A 64 7.83 7.48 -5.92
N LEU A 65 7.40 6.88 -4.81
CA LEU A 65 7.39 7.54 -3.51
C LEU A 65 8.84 7.65 -3.04
N ARG A 66 9.32 8.87 -2.81
CA ARG A 66 10.75 9.13 -2.54
C ARG A 66 10.98 9.42 -1.07
N ASN A 67 12.18 9.07 -0.59
CA ASN A 67 12.74 9.33 0.75
C ASN A 67 12.29 8.32 1.83
N GLU A 68 12.87 8.44 3.03
CA GLU A 68 12.37 7.72 4.21
C GLU A 68 11.01 8.28 4.62
N HIS A 69 10.11 7.37 5.00
CA HIS A 69 8.73 7.72 5.28
C HIS A 69 8.43 7.91 6.75
N GLU A 70 7.53 8.86 7.04
CA GLU A 70 7.04 9.06 8.41
C GLU A 70 6.43 7.78 8.97
N GLU A 71 6.71 7.51 10.24
CA GLU A 71 6.05 6.43 10.99
C GLU A 71 4.53 6.64 10.93
N GLY A 72 3.77 5.59 10.62
CA GLY A 72 2.32 5.68 10.50
C GLY A 72 1.80 6.01 9.09
N LEU A 73 2.66 6.29 8.10
CA LEU A 73 2.22 6.61 6.75
C LEU A 73 1.45 5.46 6.11
N LEU A 74 1.92 4.22 6.27
CA LEU A 74 1.24 3.04 5.73
C LEU A 74 -0.15 2.89 6.36
N GLU A 75 -0.26 3.01 7.67
CA GLU A 75 -1.52 2.96 8.42
C GLU A 75 -2.49 4.06 7.96
N LYS A 76 -1.98 5.27 7.69
CA LYS A 76 -2.78 6.36 7.13
C LYS A 76 -3.26 6.05 5.72
N ILE A 77 -2.43 5.41 4.90
CA ILE A 77 -2.83 4.94 3.56
C ILE A 77 -3.92 3.86 3.66
N LEU A 78 -3.73 2.85 4.52
CA LEU A 78 -4.68 1.74 4.66
C LEU A 78 -6.04 2.19 5.21
N THR A 79 -6.06 3.27 5.99
CA THR A 79 -7.29 3.88 6.53
C THR A 79 -7.90 4.98 5.65
N ALA A 80 -7.22 5.34 4.56
CA ALA A 80 -7.63 6.43 3.70
C ALA A 80 -9.01 6.17 3.07
N ASN A 81 -9.68 7.26 2.68
CA ASN A 81 -11.04 7.20 2.15
C ASN A 81 -12.01 6.45 3.10
N ASN A 82 -11.90 6.68 4.41
CA ASN A 82 -12.72 6.05 5.45
C ASN A 82 -12.72 4.51 5.39
N ASN A 83 -11.54 3.90 5.26
CA ASN A 83 -11.36 2.45 5.15
C ASN A 83 -12.10 1.80 3.96
N ARG A 84 -12.33 2.54 2.87
CA ARG A 84 -13.00 2.00 1.67
C ARG A 84 -12.05 1.40 0.65
N LEU A 85 -10.75 1.67 0.78
CA LEU A 85 -9.75 1.07 -0.10
C LEU A 85 -9.76 -0.46 0.07
N LYS A 86 -9.65 -1.16 -1.06
CA LYS A 86 -9.54 -2.62 -1.16
C LYS A 86 -8.18 -3.06 -1.70
N SER A 87 -7.54 -2.20 -2.48
CA SER A 87 -6.25 -2.48 -3.13
C SER A 87 -5.31 -1.31 -2.89
N VAL A 88 -4.13 -1.59 -2.37
CA VAL A 88 -3.04 -0.63 -2.20
C VAL A 88 -1.79 -1.21 -2.84
N LEU A 89 -1.28 -0.52 -3.85
CA LEU A 89 -0.12 -0.96 -4.62
C LEU A 89 1.00 0.07 -4.48
N PHE A 90 2.19 -0.39 -4.09
CA PHE A 90 3.42 0.37 -4.20
C PHE A 90 4.24 -0.18 -5.36
N ASP A 91 4.95 0.69 -6.09
CA ASP A 91 5.88 0.22 -7.10
C ASP A 91 7.18 -0.32 -6.48
N TYR A 92 8.00 -0.93 -7.34
CA TYR A 92 9.21 -1.67 -6.96
C TYR A 92 10.37 -0.78 -6.49
N ASP A 93 10.17 0.54 -6.39
CA ASP A 93 11.16 1.42 -5.79
C ASP A 93 11.19 1.15 -4.27
N PRO A 94 12.37 1.11 -3.64
CA PRO A 94 12.52 0.68 -2.24
C PRO A 94 11.91 1.70 -1.28
N ILE A 95 10.61 1.54 -1.02
CA ILE A 95 9.82 2.31 -0.07
C ILE A 95 9.86 1.58 1.27
N ASN A 96 10.72 2.01 2.18
CA ASN A 96 10.83 1.37 3.49
C ASN A 96 9.79 1.97 4.46
N PHE A 97 8.63 1.32 4.60
CA PHE A 97 7.65 1.71 5.62
C PHE A 97 8.13 1.32 7.02
N ILE A 98 8.10 2.30 7.93
CA ILE A 98 8.30 2.08 9.36
C ILE A 98 6.93 1.84 9.97
N LEU A 99 6.65 0.58 10.32
CA LEU A 99 5.44 0.20 11.04
C LEU A 99 5.60 0.55 12.53
N SER A 100 4.54 1.07 13.14
CA SER A 100 4.49 1.31 14.59
C SER A 100 4.36 0.00 15.36
N GLU A 101 5.44 -0.78 15.46
CA GLU A 101 5.49 -2.06 16.21
C GLU A 101 5.17 -1.89 17.71
N THR A 102 5.17 -0.66 18.22
CA THR A 102 4.95 -0.30 19.64
C THR A 102 3.49 -0.26 20.05
N LYS A 103 2.53 -0.33 19.13
CA LYS A 103 1.11 -0.44 19.48
C LYS A 103 0.74 -1.91 19.69
N ASN A 104 0.98 -2.39 20.91
CA ASN A 104 0.48 -3.64 21.48
C ASN A 104 -1.06 -3.72 21.58
N ASP A 105 -1.80 -2.94 20.80
CA ASP A 105 -3.25 -2.94 20.86
C ASP A 105 -3.80 -3.94 19.85
N GLU A 106 -4.47 -4.95 20.38
CA GLU A 106 -5.24 -6.01 19.72
C GLU A 106 -6.39 -5.49 18.81
N ALA A 107 -6.33 -4.25 18.32
CA ALA A 107 -7.45 -3.53 17.74
C ALA A 107 -7.23 -2.92 16.34
N LEU A 108 -5.99 -2.84 15.84
CA LEU A 108 -5.75 -2.30 14.49
C LEU A 108 -5.84 -3.43 13.45
N SER A 109 -6.96 -3.46 12.74
CA SER A 109 -7.23 -4.39 11.65
C SER A 109 -7.86 -3.65 10.47
N TYR A 110 -7.34 -3.92 9.29
CA TYR A 110 -7.74 -3.35 8.00
C TYR A 110 -8.35 -4.46 7.13
N SER A 111 -9.48 -5.01 7.59
CA SER A 111 -10.23 -6.09 6.92
C SER A 111 -10.77 -5.70 5.53
N ASN A 112 -10.83 -4.40 5.23
CA ASN A 112 -11.20 -3.91 3.91
C ASN A 112 -10.15 -4.21 2.82
N ILE A 113 -8.89 -4.41 3.20
CA ILE A 113 -7.77 -4.57 2.26
C ILE A 113 -7.68 -6.02 1.78
N GLU A 114 -7.98 -6.21 0.49
CA GLU A 114 -7.93 -7.52 -0.18
C GLU A 114 -6.64 -7.69 -1.01
N GLU A 115 -6.00 -6.60 -1.44
CA GLU A 115 -4.77 -6.63 -2.23
C GLU A 115 -3.74 -5.61 -1.70
N LEU A 116 -2.52 -6.06 -1.45
CA LEU A 116 -1.42 -5.23 -0.97
C LEU A 116 -0.13 -5.60 -1.71
N THR A 117 0.49 -4.62 -2.36
CA THR A 117 1.89 -4.71 -2.82
C THR A 117 2.71 -3.74 -2.01
N VAL A 118 3.68 -4.21 -1.22
CA VAL A 118 4.44 -3.37 -0.28
C VAL A 118 5.88 -3.82 -0.14
N ASN A 119 6.78 -2.86 0.00
CA ASN A 119 8.18 -3.10 0.31
C ASN A 119 8.35 -3.12 1.84
N ILE A 120 9.04 -4.13 2.38
CA ILE A 120 9.31 -4.23 3.81
C ILE A 120 10.78 -4.51 4.10
N LYS A 121 11.24 -3.97 5.22
CA LYS A 121 12.64 -4.09 5.63
C LYS A 121 12.97 -5.45 6.25
N THR A 122 12.05 -6.03 7.03
CA THR A 122 12.34 -7.23 7.83
C THR A 122 11.23 -8.27 7.77
N HIS A 123 11.60 -9.51 8.07
CA HIS A 123 10.68 -10.64 8.16
C HIS A 123 9.67 -10.50 9.32
N LYS A 124 10.00 -9.75 10.38
CA LYS A 124 9.07 -9.45 11.47
C LYS A 124 7.91 -8.57 10.99
N THR A 125 8.22 -7.61 10.14
CA THR A 125 7.25 -6.73 9.49
C THR A 125 6.24 -7.53 8.68
N LEU A 126 6.65 -8.63 8.03
CA LEU A 126 5.73 -9.50 7.28
C LEU A 126 4.71 -10.18 8.19
N ALA A 127 5.16 -10.76 9.30
CA ALA A 127 4.26 -11.39 10.27
C ALA A 127 3.24 -10.38 10.83
N TYR A 128 3.71 -9.16 11.11
CA TYR A 128 2.85 -8.08 11.59
C TYR A 128 1.84 -7.63 10.52
N LEU A 129 2.25 -7.49 9.26
CA LEU A 129 1.33 -7.16 8.16
C LEU A 129 0.17 -8.15 8.07
N PHE A 130 0.42 -9.44 8.21
CA PHE A 130 -0.66 -10.43 8.18
C PHE A 130 -1.66 -10.28 9.34
N THR A 131 -1.26 -9.74 10.48
CA THR A 131 -2.20 -9.40 11.57
C THR A 131 -2.99 -8.13 11.26
N LEU A 132 -2.40 -7.19 10.53
CA LEU A 132 -3.03 -5.92 10.14
C LEU A 132 -4.04 -6.09 9.01
N VAL A 133 -3.81 -7.00 8.05
CA VAL A 133 -4.69 -7.23 6.89
C VAL A 133 -5.21 -8.67 6.87
N PRO A 134 -6.13 -9.06 7.78
CA PRO A 134 -6.52 -10.46 7.97
C PRO A 134 -7.27 -11.07 6.78
N ASP A 135 -7.92 -10.25 5.95
CA ASP A 135 -8.73 -10.70 4.79
C ASP A 135 -7.95 -10.62 3.46
N ILE A 136 -6.62 -10.51 3.54
CA ILE A 136 -5.76 -10.34 2.37
C ILE A 136 -5.85 -11.54 1.41
N ARG A 137 -6.05 -11.24 0.12
CA ARG A 137 -6.16 -12.23 -0.97
C ARG A 137 -4.96 -12.20 -1.90
N ARG A 138 -4.40 -11.02 -2.12
CA ARG A 138 -3.14 -10.83 -2.85
C ARG A 138 -2.15 -10.08 -1.97
N LEU A 139 -1.00 -10.69 -1.68
CA LEU A 139 0.07 -10.03 -0.96
C LEU A 139 1.38 -10.18 -1.73
N HIS A 140 1.88 -9.08 -2.26
CA HIS A 140 3.17 -9.01 -2.94
C HIS A 140 4.12 -8.20 -2.07
N VAL A 141 5.24 -8.82 -1.69
CA VAL A 141 6.17 -8.25 -0.73
C VAL A 141 7.57 -8.31 -1.27
N ASP A 142 8.24 -7.18 -1.25
CA ASP A 142 9.64 -7.10 -1.64
C ASP A 142 10.53 -6.79 -0.41
N PHE A 143 11.64 -7.51 -0.30
CA PHE A 143 12.61 -7.38 0.79
C PHE A 143 13.89 -6.68 0.33
N ASP A 144 14.28 -5.66 1.08
CA ASP A 144 15.54 -4.92 0.89
C ASP A 144 16.74 -5.66 1.54
N GLN A 145 16.51 -6.42 2.63
CA GLN A 145 17.57 -7.17 3.32
C GLN A 145 17.11 -8.58 3.73
N LEU A 146 17.83 -9.60 3.25
CA LEU A 146 17.76 -10.97 3.76
C LEU A 146 18.54 -11.05 5.07
N SER A 147 17.92 -10.70 6.21
CA SER A 147 18.52 -11.00 7.50
C SER A 147 18.53 -12.53 7.71
N SER A 148 19.71 -13.11 7.91
CA SER A 148 19.95 -14.56 7.97
C SER A 148 19.30 -15.30 9.15
N ASP A 149 18.70 -14.59 10.11
CA ASP A 149 18.40 -15.16 11.44
C ASP A 149 16.93 -15.37 11.78
N SER A 150 15.99 -15.08 10.88
CA SER A 150 14.57 -15.29 11.19
C SER A 150 14.07 -16.63 10.63
N LYS A 151 14.10 -17.69 11.45
CA LYS A 151 13.10 -18.75 11.34
C LYS A 151 11.74 -18.12 11.63
N LEU A 152 11.11 -17.58 10.58
CA LEU A 152 9.76 -17.06 10.63
C LEU A 152 8.85 -18.22 11.00
N ALA A 153 8.39 -18.26 12.25
CA ALA A 153 7.35 -19.18 12.67
C ALA A 153 6.01 -18.69 12.10
N LEU A 154 5.83 -18.83 10.78
CA LEU A 154 4.53 -18.71 10.11
C LEU A 154 3.61 -19.89 10.45
N ALA A 155 4.08 -20.83 11.28
CA ALA A 155 3.31 -21.99 11.71
C ALA A 155 2.08 -21.52 12.51
N ASN A 156 0.89 -21.92 12.06
CA ASN A 156 -0.43 -21.64 12.65
C ASN A 156 -1.05 -20.26 12.38
N MET A 157 -0.76 -19.66 11.23
CA MET A 157 -1.41 -18.41 10.80
C MET A 157 -2.77 -18.68 10.12
N SER A 158 -3.86 -18.68 10.90
CA SER A 158 -5.25 -18.89 10.42
C SER A 158 -5.73 -17.81 9.44
N PHE A 159 -5.07 -16.67 9.40
CA PHE A 159 -5.36 -15.53 8.51
C PHE A 159 -4.87 -15.75 7.06
N LEU A 160 -4.09 -16.80 6.78
CA LEU A 160 -3.72 -17.17 5.41
C LEU A 160 -4.85 -17.87 4.64
N VAL A 161 -6.01 -18.13 5.25
CA VAL A 161 -7.13 -18.84 4.62
C VAL A 161 -7.67 -18.12 3.39
N HIS A 162 -7.53 -16.80 3.31
CA HIS A 162 -8.02 -15.99 2.19
C HIS A 162 -6.96 -15.72 1.11
N LEU A 163 -5.68 -15.99 1.39
CA LEU A 163 -4.57 -15.69 0.49
C LEU A 163 -4.61 -16.61 -0.73
N LYS A 164 -4.75 -16.02 -1.92
CA LYS A 164 -4.81 -16.72 -3.21
C LYS A 164 -3.58 -16.47 -4.07
N ASP A 165 -2.94 -15.32 -3.88
CA ASP A 165 -1.79 -14.88 -4.66
C ASP A 165 -0.76 -14.29 -3.69
N PHE A 166 0.40 -14.94 -3.61
CA PHE A 166 1.49 -14.52 -2.74
C PHE A 166 2.76 -14.42 -3.57
N GLN A 167 3.38 -13.25 -3.54
CA GLN A 167 4.67 -13.04 -4.16
C GLN A 167 5.65 -12.49 -3.14
N LEU A 168 6.83 -13.10 -3.12
CA LEU A 168 7.93 -12.65 -2.32
C LEU A 168 9.11 -12.38 -3.25
N ARG A 169 9.59 -11.14 -3.31
CA ARG A 169 10.82 -10.82 -4.03
C ARG A 169 11.88 -10.35 -3.05
N SER A 170 13.12 -10.64 -3.36
CA SER A 170 14.25 -10.01 -2.70
C SER A 170 14.87 -9.08 -3.72
N ILE A 171 14.95 -7.80 -3.37
CA ILE A 171 15.68 -6.80 -4.16
C ILE A 171 17.13 -6.90 -3.71
N ASN A 172 17.81 -7.96 -4.13
CA ASN A 172 19.25 -8.07 -3.89
C ASN A 172 19.94 -7.10 -4.86
N THR A 173 20.38 -5.96 -4.35
CA THR A 173 21.09 -4.91 -5.10
C THR A 173 22.52 -5.29 -5.50
N TYR A 174 22.97 -6.52 -5.18
CA TYR A 174 24.29 -7.00 -5.50
C TYR A 174 24.24 -8.17 -6.50
N TRP A 175 24.17 -7.84 -7.78
CA TRP A 175 24.90 -8.61 -8.79
C TRP A 175 26.29 -7.97 -8.90
N SER A 176 27.19 -8.33 -8.00
CA SER A 176 28.64 -8.05 -8.14
C SER A 176 29.36 -9.30 -8.60
#